data_AF-A0A381Z9T6-F1
#
_entry.id   AF-A0A381Z9T6-F1
#
_cell.length_a   1.000
_cell.length_b   1.000
_cell.length_c   1.000
_cell.angle_alpha   90.00
_cell.angle_beta   90.00
_cell.angle_gamma   90.00
#
_symmetry.space_group_name_H-M   'P 1'
#
loop_
_entity.id
_entity.type
_entity.pdbx_description
1 polymer ?
#
loop_
_entity_poly.entity_id
_entity_poly.type
_entity_poly.pdbx_seq_one_letter_code
_entity_poly.pdbx_strand_id
1 'polypeptide(L)'
;MFKNQKGFTLIELIMVTIILGILAAVAIPRYASTLHRVSVKAEQTFVNTIWAGLETEAQNRLIDTGTESWPYNPLVVVGRTRNVKVNLTLGMPDEDDEWQLDLTATAAGTPAIVHMRTDDELWLYAYDSTNFTLAEVPVEYVASQ
;
A
#
# COMPACT_ATOMS: atom_id res chain seq x y z
N MET A 1 46.32 30.24 32.39
CA MET A 1 45.60 29.08 31.82
C MET A 1 45.03 29.52 30.47
N PHE A 2 45.78 29.36 29.37
CA PHE A 2 45.34 29.78 28.04
C PHE A 2 44.60 28.63 27.35
N LYS A 3 43.31 28.84 27.07
CA LYS A 3 42.47 27.90 26.31
C LYS A 3 42.91 27.92 24.85
N ASN A 4 43.35 26.77 24.32
CA ASN A 4 43.59 26.54 22.90
C ASN A 4 42.25 26.63 22.14
N GLN A 5 41.89 27.82 21.64
CA GLN A 5 40.80 27.97 20.68
C GLN A 5 41.37 27.75 19.28
N LYS A 6 41.50 26.48 18.88
CA LYS A 6 41.76 26.14 17.48
C LYS A 6 40.46 26.38 16.70
N GLY A 7 40.39 27.46 15.94
CA GLY A 7 39.31 27.68 14.98
C GLY A 7 39.36 26.62 13.87
N PHE A 8 38.19 26.16 13.42
CA PHE A 8 38.07 25.26 12.27
C PHE A 8 38.65 25.94 11.02
N THR A 9 39.35 25.18 10.19
CA THR A 9 39.89 25.69 8.92
C THR A 9 38.84 25.64 7.82
N LEU A 10 38.90 26.57 6.87
CA LEU A 10 38.00 26.58 5.71
C LEU A 10 38.12 25.29 4.88
N ILE A 11 39.33 24.73 4.80
CA ILE A 11 39.60 23.50 4.05
C ILE A 11 38.92 22.27 4.69
N GLU A 12 38.87 22.19 6.02
CA GLU A 12 38.15 21.12 6.72
C GLU A 12 36.66 21.16 6.42
N LEU A 13 36.06 22.35 6.41
CA LEU A 13 34.65 22.52 6.07
C LEU A 13 34.37 22.10 4.62
N ILE A 14 35.21 22.51 3.67
CA ILE A 14 35.08 22.15 2.25
C ILE A 14 35.18 20.62 2.07
N MET A 15 36.18 19.97 2.67
CA MET A 15 36.34 18.51 2.55
C MET A 15 35.13 17.76 3.10
N VAL A 16 34.59 18.19 4.25
CA VAL A 16 33.37 17.59 4.83
C VAL A 16 32.17 17.75 3.89
N THR A 17 31.97 18.93 3.30
CA THR A 17 30.86 19.16 2.37
C THR A 17 30.99 18.32 1.09
N ILE A 18 32.21 18.10 0.58
CA ILE A 18 32.45 17.23 -0.58
C ILE A 18 32.08 15.79 -0.25
N ILE A 19 32.51 15.27 0.91
CA ILE A 19 32.20 13.92 1.35
C ILE A 19 30.68 13.76 1.52
N LEU A 20 30.02 14.71 2.18
CA LEU A 20 28.56 14.71 2.34
C LEU A 20 27.83 14.77 1.00
N GLY A 21 28.35 15.53 0.02
CA GLY A 21 27.80 15.60 -1.34
C GLY A 21 27.82 14.24 -2.06
N ILE A 22 28.95 13.52 -1.99
CA ILE A 22 29.07 12.18 -2.59
C ILE A 22 28.15 11.17 -1.89
N LEU A 23 28.12 11.20 -0.55
CA LEU A 23 27.24 10.31 0.23
C LEU A 23 25.77 10.57 -0.06
N ALA A 24 25.35 11.84 -0.14
CA ALA A 24 23.98 12.21 -0.46
C ALA A 24 23.56 11.75 -1.87
N ALA A 25 24.43 11.91 -2.87
CA ALA A 25 24.15 11.50 -4.24
C ALA A 25 23.86 9.99 -4.37
N VAL A 26 24.50 9.15 -3.54
CA VAL A 26 24.25 7.70 -3.52
C VAL A 26 23.10 7.31 -2.58
N ALA A 27 22.95 7.99 -1.45
CA ALA A 27 21.96 7.66 -0.43
C ALA A 27 20.52 8.01 -0.83
N ILE A 28 20.30 9.18 -1.45
CA ILE A 28 18.97 9.67 -1.83
C ILE A 28 18.24 8.69 -2.78
N PRO A 29 18.80 8.27 -3.94
CA PRO A 29 18.08 7.38 -4.86
C PRO A 29 17.83 5.99 -4.24
N ARG A 30 18.76 5.48 -3.43
CA ARG A 30 18.60 4.22 -2.71
C ARG A 30 17.49 4.28 -1.67
N TYR A 31 17.37 5.40 -0.97
CA TYR A 31 16.30 5.60 0.01
C TYR A 31 14.93 5.67 -0.67
N ALA A 32 14.78 6.43 -1.76
CA ALA A 32 13.53 6.53 -2.51
C ALA A 32 13.03 5.16 -3.03
N SER A 33 13.92 4.40 -3.68
CA SER A 33 13.61 3.03 -4.15
C SER A 33 13.28 2.05 -2.99
N THR A 34 13.88 2.26 -1.82
CA THR A 34 13.57 1.45 -0.63
C THR A 34 12.17 1.75 -0.12
N LEU A 35 11.78 3.03 -0.04
CA LEU A 35 10.44 3.43 0.38
C LEU A 35 9.35 2.87 -0.54
N HIS A 36 9.52 3.00 -1.85
CA HIS A 36 8.58 2.45 -2.83
C HIS A 36 8.43 0.93 -2.68
N ARG A 37 9.53 0.19 -2.49
CA ARG A 37 9.44 -1.25 -2.24
C ARG A 37 8.75 -1.61 -0.92
N VAL A 38 8.87 -0.75 0.10
CA VAL A 38 8.19 -0.95 1.39
C VAL A 38 6.69 -0.72 1.25
N SER A 39 6.25 0.31 0.52
CA SER A 39 4.82 0.56 0.28
C SER A 39 4.18 -0.60 -0.48
N VAL A 40 4.77 -1.02 -1.60
CA VAL A 40 4.26 -2.18 -2.39
C VAL A 40 4.21 -3.45 -1.54
N LYS A 41 5.21 -3.69 -0.68
CA LYS A 41 5.20 -4.86 0.21
C LYS A 41 4.13 -4.76 1.30
N ALA A 42 3.89 -3.57 1.84
CA ALA A 42 2.82 -3.34 2.81
C ALA A 42 1.45 -3.58 2.17
N GLU A 43 1.24 -3.08 0.95
CA GLU A 43 0.06 -3.32 0.12
C GLU A 43 -0.19 -4.81 -0.08
N GLN A 44 0.83 -5.56 -0.53
CA GLN A 44 0.74 -7.01 -0.70
C GLN A 44 0.39 -7.73 0.61
N THR A 45 1.00 -7.31 1.72
CA THR A 45 0.73 -7.90 3.05
C THR A 45 -0.72 -7.66 3.46
N PHE A 46 -1.25 -6.47 3.15
CA PHE A 46 -2.63 -6.11 3.43
C PHE A 46 -3.61 -6.97 2.61
N VAL A 47 -3.37 -7.13 1.30
CA VAL A 47 -4.19 -8.01 0.44
C VAL A 47 -4.14 -9.46 0.90
N ASN A 48 -2.97 -9.95 1.30
CA ASN A 48 -2.85 -11.31 1.87
C ASN A 48 -3.63 -11.45 3.19
N THR A 49 -3.75 -10.38 3.97
CA THR A 49 -4.57 -10.36 5.19
C THR A 49 -6.05 -10.43 4.84
N ILE A 50 -6.49 -9.72 3.79
CA ILE A 50 -7.85 -9.84 3.25
C ILE A 50 -8.12 -11.28 2.80
N TRP A 51 -7.21 -11.87 2.01
CA TRP A 51 -7.32 -13.25 1.54
C TRP A 51 -7.55 -14.22 2.71
N ALA A 52 -6.69 -14.18 3.73
CA ALA A 52 -6.81 -15.05 4.90
C ALA A 52 -8.11 -14.80 5.69
N GLY A 53 -8.56 -13.55 5.77
CA GLY A 53 -9.85 -13.20 6.37
C GLY A 53 -11.04 -13.76 5.59
N LEU A 54 -10.98 -13.73 4.26
CA LEU A 54 -11.99 -14.32 3.37
C LEU A 54 -12.05 -15.85 3.49
N GLU A 55 -10.91 -16.52 3.62
CA GLU A 55 -10.87 -17.97 3.89
C GLU A 55 -11.51 -18.31 5.24
N THR A 56 -11.20 -17.53 6.28
CA THR A 56 -11.78 -17.70 7.61
C THR A 56 -13.30 -17.48 7.57
N GLU A 57 -13.75 -16.46 6.85
CA GLU A 57 -15.18 -16.18 6.68
C GLU A 57 -15.88 -17.32 5.94
N ALA A 58 -15.30 -17.84 4.85
CA ALA A 58 -15.86 -18.98 4.13
C ALA A 58 -16.01 -20.22 5.03
N GLN A 59 -15.04 -20.50 5.90
CA GLN A 59 -15.12 -21.59 6.89
C GLN A 59 -16.26 -21.36 7.88
N ASN A 60 -16.44 -20.14 8.40
CA ASN A 60 -17.54 -19.80 9.28
C ASN A 60 -18.89 -20.00 8.58
N ARG A 61 -19.01 -19.54 7.33
CA ARG A 61 -20.23 -19.68 6.52
C ARG A 61 -20.56 -21.14 6.21
N LEU A 62 -19.56 -21.97 6.00
CA LEU A 62 -19.73 -23.41 5.84
C LEU A 62 -20.32 -24.05 7.10
N ILE A 63 -19.88 -23.63 8.29
CA ILE A 63 -20.42 -24.12 9.56
C ILE A 63 -21.87 -23.65 9.77
N ASP A 64 -22.15 -22.38 9.50
CA ASP A 64 -23.44 -21.76 9.80
C ASP A 64 -24.54 -22.11 8.79
N THR A 65 -24.19 -22.16 7.51
CA THR A 65 -25.14 -22.28 6.39
C THR A 65 -24.97 -23.57 5.58
N GLY A 66 -23.92 -24.34 5.85
CA GLY A 66 -23.61 -25.56 5.10
C GLY A 66 -23.04 -25.31 3.70
N THR A 67 -22.66 -24.07 3.37
CA THR A 67 -22.08 -23.71 2.07
C THR A 67 -21.02 -22.62 2.23
N GLU A 68 -19.90 -22.76 1.52
CA GLU A 68 -18.87 -21.72 1.45
C GLU A 68 -19.41 -20.51 0.67
N SER A 69 -19.28 -19.32 1.26
CA SER A 69 -19.65 -18.06 0.63
C SER A 69 -18.76 -16.95 1.13
N TRP A 70 -18.56 -15.95 0.27
CA TRP A 70 -17.72 -14.79 0.58
C TRP A 70 -18.55 -13.51 0.64
N PRO A 71 -18.13 -12.54 1.46
CA PRO A 71 -18.82 -11.26 1.54
C PRO A 71 -18.69 -10.50 0.23
N TYR A 72 -19.72 -9.74 -0.11
CA TYR A 72 -19.69 -8.88 -1.30
C TYR A 72 -18.56 -7.84 -1.26
N ASN A 73 -18.36 -7.21 -0.09
CA ASN A 73 -17.21 -6.36 0.13
C ASN A 73 -16.13 -7.13 0.89
N PRO A 74 -14.97 -7.41 0.28
CA PRO A 74 -13.93 -8.19 0.94
C PRO A 74 -13.25 -7.42 2.06
N LEU A 75 -13.34 -6.09 2.10
CA LEU A 75 -12.74 -5.27 3.14
C LEU A 75 -13.41 -5.43 4.52
N VAL A 76 -14.60 -6.04 4.57
CA VAL A 76 -15.30 -6.28 5.85
C VAL A 76 -14.59 -7.30 6.74
N VAL A 77 -13.76 -8.17 6.15
CA VAL A 77 -12.96 -9.15 6.90
C VAL A 77 -11.75 -8.50 7.57
N VAL A 78 -11.37 -7.32 7.10
CA VAL A 78 -10.31 -6.53 7.70
C VAL A 78 -10.90 -5.90 8.96
N GLY A 79 -10.51 -6.45 10.11
CA GLY A 79 -10.88 -5.90 11.40
C GLY A 79 -10.20 -4.56 11.68
N ARG A 80 -9.48 -4.46 12.79
CA ARG A 80 -8.80 -3.22 13.15
C ARG A 80 -7.53 -3.04 12.32
N THR A 81 -7.45 -1.93 11.60
CA THR A 81 -6.23 -1.51 10.90
C THR A 81 -5.43 -0.50 11.71
N ARG A 82 -4.14 -0.36 11.39
CA ARG A 82 -3.26 0.70 11.91
C ARG A 82 -2.60 1.38 10.72
N ASN A 83 -2.72 2.71 10.64
CA ASN A 83 -2.16 3.51 9.54
C ASN A 83 -2.63 3.08 8.14
N VAL A 84 -3.82 2.48 8.04
CA VAL A 84 -4.49 2.16 6.78
C VAL A 84 -5.93 2.56 6.93
N LYS A 85 -6.45 3.39 6.02
CA LYS A 85 -7.85 3.77 6.01
C LYS A 85 -8.62 2.77 5.17
N VAL A 86 -9.75 2.30 5.70
CA VAL A 86 -10.62 1.35 5.01
C VAL A 86 -12.00 1.96 4.99
N ASN A 87 -12.50 2.21 3.79
CA ASN A 87 -13.83 2.73 3.55
C ASN A 87 -14.69 1.62 2.96
N LEU A 88 -15.79 1.31 3.66
CA LEU A 88 -16.70 0.24 3.27
C LEU A 88 -17.78 0.71 2.29
N THR A 89 -17.84 2.02 2.03
CA THR A 89 -18.72 2.61 1.01
C THR A 89 -18.23 2.21 -0.37
N LEU A 90 -19.14 2.00 -1.33
CA LEU A 90 -18.75 1.69 -2.70
C LEU A 90 -18.27 2.95 -3.42
N GLY A 91 -17.17 2.84 -4.18
CA GLY A 91 -16.60 3.93 -4.96
C GLY A 91 -15.09 3.87 -5.03
N MET A 92 -14.51 4.93 -5.59
CA MET A 92 -13.06 5.13 -5.64
C MET A 92 -12.59 5.85 -4.38
N PRO A 93 -11.41 5.46 -3.84
CA PRO A 93 -10.78 6.19 -2.73
C PRO A 93 -10.57 7.67 -3.07
N ASP A 94 -10.72 8.54 -2.07
CA ASP A 94 -10.56 9.98 -2.20
C ASP A 94 -9.51 10.59 -1.25
N GLU A 95 -8.92 9.76 -0.39
CA GLU A 95 -7.80 10.13 0.49
C GLU A 95 -6.57 9.21 0.34
N ASP A 96 -5.39 9.75 0.64
CA ASP A 96 -4.15 8.96 0.70
C ASP A 96 -4.24 7.80 1.71
N ASP A 97 -3.65 6.67 1.32
CA ASP A 97 -3.57 5.39 2.03
C ASP A 97 -4.95 4.79 2.36
N GLU A 98 -5.95 5.09 1.51
CA GLU A 98 -7.31 4.57 1.61
C GLU A 98 -7.56 3.38 0.68
N TRP A 99 -8.29 2.41 1.23
CA TRP A 99 -8.79 1.24 0.55
C TRP A 99 -10.31 1.30 0.44
N GLN A 100 -10.82 1.07 -0.77
CA GLN A 100 -12.25 1.07 -1.04
C GLN A 100 -12.61 0.01 -2.09
N LEU A 101 -13.84 -0.51 -2.04
CA LEU A 101 -14.36 -1.39 -3.09
C LEU A 101 -15.04 -0.54 -4.17
N ASP A 102 -14.58 -0.69 -5.41
CA ASP A 102 -15.25 -0.15 -6.57
C ASP A 102 -15.79 -1.26 -7.47
N LEU A 103 -16.91 -1.02 -8.14
CA LEU A 103 -17.56 -2.01 -9.02
C LEU A 103 -17.18 -1.85 -10.49
N THR A 104 -16.58 -0.72 -10.84
CA THR A 104 -16.35 -0.25 -12.20
C THR A 104 -14.87 -0.03 -12.52
N ALA A 105 -13.99 -0.24 -11.55
CA ALA A 105 -12.57 0.03 -11.67
C ALA A 105 -11.87 -0.87 -12.71
N THR A 106 -12.42 -2.04 -13.01
CA THR A 106 -11.89 -2.91 -14.07
C THR A 106 -12.64 -2.73 -15.38
N ALA A 107 -11.94 -2.87 -16.51
CA ALA A 107 -12.54 -2.79 -17.85
C ALA A 107 -13.64 -3.84 -18.10
N ALA A 108 -13.64 -4.94 -17.34
CA ALA A 108 -14.65 -5.99 -17.40
C ALA A 108 -15.87 -5.73 -16.50
N GLY A 109 -15.90 -4.64 -15.74
CA GLY A 109 -16.93 -4.37 -14.73
C GLY A 109 -16.90 -5.35 -13.55
N THR A 110 -15.78 -6.04 -13.37
CA THR A 110 -15.52 -6.87 -12.19
C THR A 110 -15.20 -5.96 -11.01
N PRO A 111 -15.81 -6.20 -9.83
CA PRO A 111 -15.46 -5.47 -8.63
C PRO A 111 -13.96 -5.57 -8.33
N ALA A 112 -13.39 -4.52 -7.78
CA ALA A 112 -11.99 -4.51 -7.37
C ALA A 112 -11.85 -3.67 -6.12
N ILE A 113 -10.99 -4.14 -5.21
CA ILE A 113 -10.51 -3.27 -4.14
C ILE A 113 -9.46 -2.34 -4.76
N VAL A 114 -9.62 -1.05 -4.52
CA VAL A 114 -8.75 0.01 -5.01
C VAL A 114 -8.03 0.61 -3.82
N HIS A 115 -6.74 0.82 -3.98
CA HIS A 115 -5.86 1.48 -3.03
C HIS A 115 -5.32 2.76 -3.64
N MET A 116 -5.47 3.88 -2.95
CA MET A 116 -4.80 5.14 -3.30
C MET A 116 -3.50 5.25 -2.51
N ARG A 117 -2.37 5.20 -3.22
CA ARG A 117 -1.04 5.38 -2.63
C ARG A 117 -0.77 6.85 -2.33
N THR A 118 0.27 7.14 -1.55
CA THR A 118 0.68 8.49 -1.16
C THR A 118 1.16 9.39 -2.32
N ASP A 119 1.32 8.83 -3.51
CA ASP A 119 1.66 9.54 -4.76
C ASP A 119 0.44 9.77 -5.67
N ASP A 120 -0.77 9.65 -5.12
CA ASP A 120 -2.06 9.71 -5.82
C ASP A 120 -2.26 8.61 -6.89
N GLU A 121 -1.37 7.63 -6.95
CA GLU A 121 -1.55 6.48 -7.85
C GLU A 121 -2.61 5.54 -7.30
N LEU A 122 -3.57 5.20 -8.16
CA LEU A 122 -4.63 4.24 -7.87
C LEU A 122 -4.23 2.86 -8.39
N TRP A 123 -4.23 1.88 -7.50
CA TRP A 123 -3.91 0.48 -7.83
C TRP A 123 -5.07 -0.41 -7.41
N LEU A 124 -5.46 -1.34 -8.28
CA LEU A 124 -6.61 -2.19 -8.09
C LEU A 124 -6.25 -3.67 -8.02
N TYR A 125 -6.97 -4.39 -7.17
CA TYR A 125 -6.95 -5.84 -7.10
C TYR A 125 -8.34 -6.37 -7.43
N ALA A 126 -8.46 -7.09 -8.55
CA ALA A 126 -9.73 -7.66 -8.97
C ALA A 126 -10.26 -8.63 -7.90
N TYR A 127 -11.56 -8.53 -7.61
CA TYR A 127 -12.25 -9.34 -6.63
C TYR A 127 -13.58 -9.87 -7.19
N ASP A 128 -13.79 -11.17 -7.05
CA ASP A 128 -15.05 -11.85 -7.38
C ASP A 128 -15.48 -12.72 -6.19
N SER A 129 -16.57 -12.32 -5.54
CA SER A 129 -17.15 -13.05 -4.41
C SER A 129 -17.85 -14.35 -4.82
N THR A 130 -18.19 -14.52 -6.11
CA THR A 130 -18.94 -15.70 -6.60
C THR A 130 -18.03 -16.88 -6.90
N ASN A 131 -16.83 -16.61 -7.43
CA ASN A 131 -15.83 -17.61 -7.78
C ASN A 131 -14.65 -17.67 -6.81
N PHE A 132 -14.69 -16.86 -5.74
CA PHE A 132 -13.57 -16.63 -4.82
C PHE A 132 -12.26 -16.34 -5.54
N THR A 133 -12.24 -15.21 -6.23
CA THR A 133 -10.99 -14.72 -6.83
C THR A 133 -10.64 -13.39 -6.20
N LEU A 134 -9.43 -13.28 -5.68
CA LEU A 134 -8.81 -12.02 -5.31
C LEU A 134 -7.42 -12.02 -5.96
N ALA A 135 -7.14 -11.00 -6.77
CA ALA A 135 -5.88 -10.90 -7.48
C ALA A 135 -4.71 -10.80 -6.47
N GLU A 136 -3.62 -11.52 -6.74
CA GLU A 136 -2.38 -11.40 -5.95
C GLU A 136 -1.56 -10.18 -6.39
N VAL A 137 -1.62 -9.82 -7.67
CA VAL A 137 -0.83 -8.72 -8.24
C VAL A 137 -1.79 -7.58 -8.59
N PRO A 138 -1.47 -6.33 -8.21
CA PRO A 138 -2.31 -5.20 -8.54
C PRO A 138 -2.12 -4.78 -10.00
N VAL A 139 -3.15 -4.12 -10.53
CA VAL A 139 -3.12 -3.45 -11.82
C VAL A 139 -3.25 -1.94 -11.57
N GLU A 140 -2.45 -1.14 -12.26
CA GLU A 140 -2.57 0.32 -12.19
C GLU A 140 -3.92 0.74 -12.79
N TYR A 141 -4.68 1.54 -12.06
CA TYR A 141 -5.91 2.13 -12.56
C TYR A 141 -5.55 3.31 -13.47
N VAL A 142 -5.80 3.14 -14.77
CA VAL A 142 -5.68 4.20 -15.75
C VAL A 142 -7.08 4.59 -16.19
N ALA A 143 -7.51 5.81 -15.84
CA ALA A 143 -8.80 6.32 -16.30
C ALA A 143 -8.82 6.30 -17.84
N SER A 144 -9.79 5.58 -18.43
CA SER A 144 -10.00 5.59 -19.87
C SER A 144 -10.41 7.00 -20.28
N GLN A 145 -9.56 7.67 -21.08
CA GLN A 145 -9.84 8.98 -21.68
C GLN A 145 -11.02 8.93 -22.64
#